data_AF-A0A3R8PWI2-F1
#
_entry.id   AF-A0A3R8PWI2-F1
#
_cell.length_a   1.000
_cell.length_b   1.000
_cell.length_c   1.000
_cell.angle_alpha   90.00
_cell.angle_beta   90.00
_cell.angle_gamma   90.00
#
_symmetry.space_group_name_H-M   'P 1'
#
loop_
_entity.id
_entity.type
_entity.pdbx_description
1 polymer ?
#
loop_
_entity_poly.entity_id
_entity_poly.type
_entity_poly.pdbx_seq_one_letter_code
_entity_poly.pdbx_strand_id
1 'polypeptide(L)'
;MITTYYIPIKSMNLAHYLSSGIIAPANYIQNRNNDLQNRFENNILLSHSKFTDETNCAIEIVLNENEEKPKKISDNFFLFNMPLPISRIKSIYFSDEKQKTSTLFNVKSGAAFVPDDLIKVANENPIKLGEIDQVSNQATVVDWNHYLKKYDQILGGFALMKIGKEEFQNYSTHFFKTLGNINKLFDNILQKQDINLENTFEFAFTDNGKFKTFHDTIYNEISSENLSSYAEREQIKLETRNGLVQLDKIPENTQTYIVAILETYGPGKRKQVDSFISDLVSAKFNPKRKEGLALSFGINKGYSVFRNKYKTENFETNIKFELNSKLDYYIIESIYQKIFNNQKDLKEFSFIDGWCPTSTDQKIDISSFKTYKVLDKTIILKKKEEFFLELFHSSLEKRNKQLELVFETISKSLPPFLSFDSNHFKQSLQSQLDDLAKDYAKYIYEEANRNATQENITIKKSLESTITEYQNLLQNKDAEIEKLKAELDASKNKGESTTTKPKVTEGNIKESEKTNVSEAKASYEKTFSGSLFSEENSDLQRKEREKDLKSFKVPELKKIASNQGINTSGLRKQELIAAILKKEF
;
A
#
# COMPACT_ATOMS: atom_id res chain seq x y z
N MET A 1 15.89 -17.80 20.25
CA MET A 1 14.45 -18.16 20.31
C MET A 1 13.71 -16.85 20.16
N ILE A 2 12.63 -16.74 19.38
CA ILE A 2 11.86 -15.49 19.34
C ILE A 2 10.87 -15.54 20.50
N THR A 3 11.04 -14.67 21.49
CA THR A 3 10.11 -14.54 22.61
C THR A 3 8.87 -13.78 22.14
N THR A 4 7.75 -14.49 22.07
CA THR A 4 6.47 -13.91 21.63
C THR A 4 5.76 -13.22 22.80
N TYR A 5 5.34 -11.98 22.58
CA TYR A 5 4.49 -11.23 23.49
C TYR A 5 3.14 -10.90 22.86
N TYR A 6 2.12 -10.83 23.69
CA TYR A 6 0.77 -10.39 23.31
C TYR A 6 0.41 -9.08 23.99
N ILE A 7 -0.32 -8.22 23.30
CA ILE A 7 -0.93 -7.03 23.86
C ILE A 7 -2.43 -7.31 24.04
N PRO A 8 -2.88 -7.68 25.26
CA PRO A 8 -4.28 -7.94 25.51
C PRO A 8 -5.06 -6.62 25.54
N ILE A 9 -6.12 -6.54 24.73
CA ILE A 9 -6.96 -5.34 24.58
C ILE A 9 -8.45 -5.70 24.44
N LYS A 10 -9.30 -4.68 24.59
CA LYS A 10 -10.64 -4.78 24.00
C LYS A 10 -10.54 -4.50 22.50
N SER A 11 -11.13 -5.37 21.70
CA SER A 11 -11.18 -5.29 20.23
C SER A 11 -11.64 -3.92 19.69
N MET A 12 -12.54 -3.23 20.40
CA MET A 12 -12.97 -1.87 20.03
C MET A 12 -11.82 -0.86 19.93
N ASN A 13 -10.69 -1.10 20.61
CA ASN A 13 -9.53 -0.22 20.58
C ASN A 13 -8.52 -0.55 19.48
N LEU A 14 -8.68 -1.67 18.76
CA LEU A 14 -7.76 -2.10 17.71
C LEU A 14 -7.62 -1.04 16.59
N ALA A 15 -8.72 -0.36 16.26
CA ALA A 15 -8.76 0.65 15.22
C ALA A 15 -7.81 1.82 15.50
N HIS A 16 -7.62 2.22 16.76
CA HIS A 16 -6.76 3.36 17.13
C HIS A 16 -5.28 3.10 16.80
N TYR A 17 -4.80 1.86 17.00
CA TYR A 17 -3.42 1.51 16.68
C TYR A 17 -3.20 1.40 15.18
N LEU A 18 -4.10 0.73 14.49
CA LEU A 18 -3.97 0.49 13.05
C LEU A 18 -4.16 1.78 12.24
N SER A 19 -5.03 2.69 12.69
CA SER A 19 -5.25 3.96 12.00
C SER A 19 -4.06 4.90 12.11
N SER A 20 -3.35 4.92 13.23
CA SER A 20 -2.17 5.76 13.44
C SER A 20 -0.87 5.14 12.93
N GLY A 21 -0.90 3.86 12.54
CA GLY A 21 0.31 3.15 12.12
C GLY A 21 1.27 2.84 13.26
N ILE A 22 0.83 2.99 14.51
CA ILE A 22 1.65 2.80 15.71
C ILE A 22 0.81 2.32 16.90
N ILE A 23 1.39 1.43 17.70
CA ILE A 23 0.87 0.98 18.99
C ILE A 23 1.51 1.86 20.05
N ALA A 24 0.76 2.80 20.61
CA ALA A 24 1.22 3.70 21.65
C ALA A 24 0.58 3.37 23.01
N PRO A 25 1.21 3.76 24.14
CA PRO A 25 0.57 3.77 25.44
C PRO A 25 -0.75 4.55 25.45
N ALA A 26 -1.67 4.19 26.36
CA ALA A 26 -3.05 4.69 26.34
C ALA A 26 -3.15 6.22 26.53
N ASN A 27 -2.23 6.84 27.28
CA ASN A 27 -2.19 8.28 27.50
C ASN A 27 -2.00 9.10 26.20
N TYR A 28 -1.41 8.51 25.16
CA TYR A 28 -1.16 9.17 23.88
C TYR A 28 -2.31 9.00 22.86
N ILE A 29 -3.38 8.29 23.22
CA ILE A 29 -4.46 7.97 22.28
C ILE A 29 -5.72 8.72 22.67
N GLN A 30 -6.08 9.70 21.85
CA GLN A 30 -7.30 10.48 22.03
C GLN A 30 -8.55 9.64 21.71
N ASN A 31 -9.64 9.89 22.46
CA ASN A 31 -10.95 9.25 22.28
C ASN A 31 -10.93 7.71 22.33
N ARG A 32 -9.96 7.13 23.05
CA ARG A 32 -9.86 5.68 23.28
C ARG A 32 -10.92 5.21 24.28
N ASN A 33 -11.48 4.02 24.07
CA ASN A 33 -12.35 3.38 25.06
C ASN A 33 -11.54 2.79 26.22
N ASN A 34 -12.07 2.84 27.45
CA ASN A 34 -11.41 2.26 28.62
C ASN A 34 -11.25 0.73 28.52
N ASP A 35 -10.01 0.26 28.60
CA ASP A 35 -9.61 -1.13 28.67
C ASP A 35 -8.42 -1.36 29.62
N LEU A 36 -7.90 -2.60 29.63
CA LEU A 36 -6.80 -3.01 30.50
C LEU A 36 -5.55 -2.14 30.33
N GLN A 37 -5.29 -1.60 29.14
CA GLN A 37 -4.11 -0.76 28.88
C GLN A 37 -4.21 0.59 29.61
N ASN A 38 -5.41 1.06 29.95
CA ASN A 38 -5.59 2.30 30.71
C ASN A 38 -5.07 2.21 32.16
N ARG A 39 -4.93 0.99 32.72
CA ARG A 39 -4.31 0.81 34.05
C ARG A 39 -2.82 1.13 34.05
N PHE A 40 -2.20 1.05 32.88
CA PHE A 40 -0.77 1.26 32.65
C PHE A 40 -0.56 2.38 31.63
N GLU A 41 -1.25 3.52 31.79
CA GLU A 41 -1.41 4.55 30.75
C GLU A 41 -0.11 5.03 30.06
N ASN A 42 1.02 4.99 30.76
CA ASN A 42 2.34 5.44 30.28
C ASN A 42 3.18 4.32 29.64
N ASN A 43 2.71 3.07 29.67
CA ASN A 43 3.38 1.88 29.18
C ASN A 43 2.43 1.05 28.29
N ILE A 44 3.00 0.14 27.51
CA ILE A 44 2.27 -0.93 26.84
C ILE A 44 2.33 -2.16 27.76
N LEU A 45 1.18 -2.66 28.20
CA LEU A 45 1.10 -3.91 28.96
C LEU A 45 1.18 -5.08 27.98
N LEU A 46 2.18 -5.94 28.20
CA LEU A 46 2.41 -7.17 27.47
C LEU A 46 2.06 -8.39 28.35
N SER A 47 1.69 -9.49 27.69
CA SER A 47 1.40 -10.77 28.33
C SER A 47 1.97 -11.95 27.55
N HIS A 48 2.26 -13.06 28.23
CA HIS A 48 2.50 -14.36 27.60
C HIS A 48 1.22 -15.06 27.16
N SER A 49 0.06 -14.65 27.69
CA SER A 49 -1.25 -15.18 27.30
C SER A 49 -1.98 -14.21 26.38
N LYS A 50 -2.79 -14.74 25.46
CA LYS A 50 -3.57 -13.92 24.51
C LYS A 50 -4.65 -13.12 25.23
N PHE A 51 -5.42 -13.78 26.09
CA PHE A 51 -6.62 -13.20 26.69
C PHE A 51 -6.52 -13.13 28.21
N THR A 52 -7.08 -12.06 28.74
CA THR A 52 -7.46 -11.87 30.14
C THR A 52 -8.99 -11.85 30.26
N ASP A 53 -9.51 -12.02 31.47
CA ASP A 53 -10.94 -11.90 31.77
C ASP A 53 -11.58 -10.56 31.34
N GLU A 54 -10.80 -9.51 31.12
CA GLU A 54 -11.27 -8.18 30.68
C GLU A 54 -11.05 -7.86 29.19
N THR A 55 -10.49 -8.80 28.43
CA THR A 55 -10.04 -8.57 27.05
C THR A 55 -10.53 -9.65 26.10
N ASN A 56 -10.84 -9.26 24.85
CA ASN A 56 -11.38 -10.17 23.82
C ASN A 56 -10.57 -10.15 22.52
N CYS A 57 -9.43 -9.45 22.53
CA CYS A 57 -8.53 -9.33 21.40
C CYS A 57 -7.08 -9.26 21.90
N ALA A 58 -6.17 -9.83 21.14
CA ALA A 58 -4.74 -9.85 21.48
C ALA A 58 -3.91 -9.57 20.23
N ILE A 59 -2.95 -8.66 20.34
CA ILE A 59 -2.00 -8.37 19.26
C ILE A 59 -0.70 -9.10 19.56
N GLU A 60 -0.35 -10.09 18.74
CA GLU A 60 0.96 -10.75 18.79
C GLU A 60 2.00 -9.84 18.16
N ILE A 61 3.00 -9.48 18.95
CA ILE A 61 4.10 -8.59 18.54
C ILE A 61 5.44 -9.31 18.56
N VAL A 62 6.34 -8.85 17.70
CA VAL A 62 7.74 -9.31 17.67
C VAL A 62 8.66 -8.16 18.07
N LEU A 63 9.42 -8.39 19.14
CA LEU A 63 10.44 -7.47 19.65
C LEU A 63 11.83 -7.87 19.15
N ASN A 64 12.70 -6.88 19.01
CA ASN A 64 14.13 -7.08 18.80
C ASN A 64 14.79 -7.39 20.15
N GLU A 65 14.99 -8.66 20.47
CA GLU A 65 15.49 -9.10 21.79
C GLU A 65 16.83 -8.48 22.22
N ASN A 66 17.63 -8.00 21.26
CA ASN A 66 18.90 -7.34 21.52
C ASN A 66 18.73 -5.92 22.09
N GLU A 67 17.67 -5.22 21.70
CA GLU A 67 17.46 -3.79 21.97
C GLU A 67 16.24 -3.55 22.88
N GLU A 68 15.21 -4.39 22.76
CA GLU A 68 13.88 -4.18 23.34
C GLU A 68 13.63 -5.23 24.44
N LYS A 69 13.82 -4.83 25.70
CA LYS A 69 13.63 -5.70 26.87
C LYS A 69 12.48 -5.21 27.75
N PRO A 70 11.29 -5.84 27.68
CA PRO A 70 10.18 -5.45 28.52
C PRO A 70 10.45 -5.80 29.99
N LYS A 71 9.99 -4.95 30.91
CA LYS A 71 10.15 -5.11 32.35
C LYS A 71 9.12 -6.11 32.87
N LYS A 72 9.57 -7.28 33.34
CA LYS A 72 8.71 -8.26 34.02
C LYS A 72 8.08 -7.64 35.27
N ILE A 73 6.76 -7.72 35.40
CA ILE A 73 6.02 -7.25 36.59
C ILE A 73 5.32 -8.40 37.32
N SER A 74 5.00 -9.48 36.62
CA SER A 74 4.54 -10.74 37.18
C SER A 74 4.99 -11.91 36.31
N ASP A 75 4.58 -13.15 36.61
CA ASP A 75 4.92 -14.30 35.78
C ASP A 75 4.33 -14.22 34.37
N ASN A 76 3.12 -13.69 34.24
CA ASN A 76 2.46 -13.57 32.94
C ASN A 76 2.57 -12.19 32.30
N PHE A 77 2.89 -11.13 33.05
CA PHE A 77 2.78 -9.75 32.58
C PHE A 77 4.09 -8.96 32.60
N PHE A 78 4.23 -8.07 31.62
CA PHE A 78 5.40 -7.22 31.41
C PHE A 78 4.97 -5.81 31.01
N LEU A 79 5.81 -4.81 31.29
CA LEU A 79 5.62 -3.44 30.85
C LEU A 79 6.69 -3.07 29.83
N PHE A 80 6.25 -2.48 28.72
CA PHE A 80 7.12 -1.94 27.69
C PHE A 80 6.90 -0.43 27.57
N ASN A 81 7.96 0.35 27.72
CA ASN A 81 7.89 1.80 27.92
C ASN A 81 8.06 2.62 26.64
N MET A 82 7.88 2.00 25.47
CA MET A 82 8.14 2.61 24.17
C MET A 82 7.03 2.24 23.18
N PRO A 83 6.59 3.17 22.31
CA PRO A 83 5.66 2.85 21.22
C PRO A 83 6.23 1.80 20.27
N LEU A 84 5.37 1.03 19.58
CA LEU A 84 5.78 0.01 18.61
C LEU A 84 5.08 0.23 17.27
N PRO A 85 5.77 0.15 16.12
CA PRO A 85 5.11 0.33 14.83
C PRO A 85 4.24 -0.89 14.50
N ILE A 86 3.21 -0.69 13.67
CA ILE A 86 2.33 -1.80 13.23
C ILE A 86 3.07 -2.85 12.39
N SER A 87 4.28 -2.55 11.89
CA SER A 87 5.20 -3.52 11.28
C SER A 87 5.68 -4.60 12.27
N ARG A 88 5.43 -4.47 13.58
CA ARG A 88 5.72 -5.53 14.56
C ARG A 88 4.56 -6.48 14.80
N ILE A 89 3.39 -6.22 14.22
CA ILE A 89 2.22 -7.08 14.37
C ILE A 89 2.40 -8.32 13.50
N LYS A 90 2.54 -9.46 14.16
CA LYS A 90 2.63 -10.77 13.49
C LYS A 90 1.27 -11.41 13.30
N SER A 91 0.37 -11.26 14.27
CA SER A 91 -1.00 -11.77 14.20
C SER A 91 -1.90 -11.02 15.18
N ILE A 92 -3.19 -10.98 14.89
CA ILE A 92 -4.24 -10.42 15.74
C ILE A 92 -5.22 -11.55 16.04
N TYR A 93 -5.36 -11.88 17.31
CA TYR A 93 -6.23 -12.95 17.79
C TYR A 93 -7.52 -12.37 18.36
N PHE A 94 -8.64 -13.00 18.02
CA PHE A 94 -9.93 -12.75 18.62
C PHE A 94 -10.39 -13.97 19.40
N SER A 95 -11.08 -13.74 20.51
CA SER A 95 -11.68 -14.82 21.32
C SER A 95 -12.93 -15.42 20.68
N ASP A 96 -13.56 -14.70 19.74
CA ASP A 96 -14.81 -15.10 19.10
C ASP A 96 -14.93 -14.59 17.65
N GLU A 97 -15.57 -15.38 16.80
CA GLU A 97 -15.76 -15.12 15.37
C GLU A 97 -16.71 -13.93 15.08
N LYS A 98 -17.75 -13.73 15.89
CA LYS A 98 -18.66 -12.60 15.71
C LYS A 98 -17.96 -11.30 16.08
N GLN A 99 -17.20 -11.29 17.18
CA GLN A 99 -16.41 -10.13 17.59
C GLN A 99 -15.35 -9.78 16.53
N LYS A 100 -14.67 -10.79 15.97
CA LYS A 100 -13.74 -10.64 14.85
C LYS A 100 -14.42 -9.92 13.68
N THR A 101 -15.55 -10.44 13.21
CA THR A 101 -16.26 -9.92 12.04
C THR A 101 -16.69 -8.47 12.23
N SER A 102 -17.32 -8.15 13.37
CA SER A 102 -17.78 -6.79 13.68
C SER A 102 -16.61 -5.80 13.79
N THR A 103 -15.54 -6.19 14.49
CA THR A 103 -14.36 -5.33 14.68
C THR A 103 -13.66 -5.07 13.35
N LEU A 104 -13.45 -6.10 12.53
CA LEU A 104 -12.80 -5.94 11.23
C LEU A 104 -13.63 -5.12 10.26
N PHE A 105 -14.95 -5.25 10.28
CA PHE A 105 -15.82 -4.38 9.49
C PHE A 105 -15.60 -2.91 9.85
N ASN A 106 -15.57 -2.57 11.14
CA ASN A 106 -15.35 -1.21 11.61
C ASN A 106 -13.96 -0.68 11.21
N VAL A 107 -12.91 -1.50 11.36
CA VAL A 107 -11.54 -1.11 10.98
C VAL A 107 -11.42 -0.92 9.46
N LYS A 108 -11.90 -1.88 8.67
CA LYS A 108 -11.78 -1.87 7.19
C LYS A 108 -12.67 -0.80 6.53
N SER A 109 -13.71 -0.30 7.22
CA SER A 109 -14.61 0.76 6.73
C SER A 109 -13.99 2.16 6.64
N GLY A 110 -12.76 2.35 7.11
CA GLY A 110 -12.08 3.63 6.96
C GLY A 110 -10.76 3.77 7.72
N ALA A 111 -10.55 2.99 8.77
CA ALA A 111 -9.43 3.21 9.69
C ALA A 111 -8.10 2.69 9.12
N ALA A 112 -8.07 1.43 8.67
CA ALA A 112 -6.85 0.76 8.21
C ALA A 112 -7.15 -0.41 7.25
N PHE A 113 -6.10 -0.91 6.61
CA PHE A 113 -6.14 -2.21 5.95
C PHE A 113 -5.66 -3.29 6.91
N VAL A 114 -6.29 -4.47 6.84
CA VAL A 114 -5.93 -5.62 7.67
C VAL A 114 -6.03 -6.87 6.81
N PRO A 115 -4.90 -7.43 6.35
CA PRO A 115 -4.86 -8.69 5.62
C PRO A 115 -5.46 -9.81 6.45
N ASP A 116 -6.17 -10.73 5.79
CA ASP A 116 -6.82 -11.84 6.48
C ASP A 116 -5.79 -12.81 7.08
N ASP A 117 -4.59 -12.91 6.51
CA ASP A 117 -3.47 -13.71 7.04
C ASP A 117 -2.99 -13.25 8.43
N LEU A 118 -3.21 -11.97 8.77
CA LEU A 118 -2.91 -11.46 10.11
C LEU A 118 -3.97 -11.86 11.14
N ILE A 119 -5.16 -12.29 10.72
CA ILE A 119 -6.31 -12.46 11.60
C ILE A 119 -6.50 -13.92 11.98
N LYS A 120 -6.66 -14.18 13.28
CA LYS A 120 -6.90 -15.52 13.82
C LYS A 120 -8.00 -15.50 14.88
N VAL A 121 -8.66 -16.63 15.05
CA VAL A 121 -9.51 -16.90 16.21
C VAL A 121 -8.84 -17.96 17.06
N ALA A 122 -8.75 -17.71 18.36
CA ALA A 122 -8.15 -18.63 19.32
C ALA A 122 -9.14 -18.93 20.45
N ASN A 123 -9.33 -20.21 20.74
CA ASN A 123 -10.13 -20.68 21.85
C ASN A 123 -9.19 -21.02 23.01
N GLU A 124 -8.70 -19.98 23.69
CA GLU A 124 -7.83 -20.11 24.87
C GLU A 124 -8.55 -19.59 26.11
N ASN A 125 -8.30 -20.24 27.25
CA ASN A 125 -8.87 -19.80 28.52
C ASN A 125 -8.23 -18.47 28.95
N PRO A 126 -9.02 -17.44 29.28
CA PRO A 126 -8.48 -16.19 29.77
C PRO A 126 -7.77 -16.36 31.11
N ILE A 127 -6.66 -15.63 31.31
CA ILE A 127 -5.98 -15.55 32.60
C ILE A 127 -6.60 -14.46 33.49
N LYS A 128 -6.51 -14.64 34.80
CA LYS A 128 -7.01 -13.68 35.80
C LYS A 128 -6.01 -12.55 36.04
N LEU A 129 -6.50 -11.37 36.39
CA LEU A 129 -5.68 -10.17 36.63
C LEU A 129 -5.08 -10.04 38.04
N GLY A 130 -5.34 -11.00 38.93
CA GLY A 130 -4.89 -10.93 40.33
C GLY A 130 -3.38 -10.75 40.52
N GLU A 131 -2.57 -11.14 39.53
CA GLU A 131 -1.11 -10.92 39.53
C GLU A 131 -0.69 -9.45 39.42
N ILE A 132 -1.55 -8.58 38.88
CA ILE A 132 -1.21 -7.19 38.54
C ILE A 132 -2.05 -6.14 39.28
N ASP A 133 -2.99 -6.55 40.13
CA ASP A 133 -3.87 -5.63 40.88
C ASP A 133 -3.11 -4.71 41.85
N GLN A 134 -1.95 -5.13 42.34
CA GLN A 134 -1.11 -4.35 43.28
C GLN A 134 0.09 -3.68 42.61
N VAL A 135 0.24 -3.80 41.29
CA VAL A 135 1.40 -3.25 40.59
C VAL A 135 1.23 -1.73 40.43
N SER A 136 2.09 -0.98 41.11
CA SER A 136 2.19 0.48 40.93
C SER A 136 2.72 0.81 39.53
N ASN A 137 1.90 1.52 38.74
CA ASN A 137 2.35 2.13 37.49
C ASN A 137 3.22 3.35 37.80
N GLN A 138 4.54 3.19 37.73
CA GLN A 138 5.44 4.34 37.75
C GLN A 138 5.38 5.04 36.40
N ALA A 139 5.19 6.36 36.42
CA ALA A 139 5.25 7.17 35.21
C ALA A 139 6.59 6.96 34.50
N THR A 140 6.54 6.76 33.18
CA THR A 140 7.75 6.70 32.37
C THR A 140 8.42 8.07 32.36
N VAL A 141 9.75 8.09 32.31
CA VAL A 141 10.54 9.33 32.30
C VAL A 141 10.53 10.00 30.92
N VAL A 142 10.19 9.24 29.86
CA VAL A 142 10.29 9.70 28.47
C VAL A 142 8.93 10.12 27.94
N ASP A 143 8.84 11.36 27.47
CA ASP A 143 7.68 11.84 26.72
C ASP A 143 7.82 11.52 25.23
N TRP A 144 6.93 10.68 24.71
CA TRP A 144 6.90 10.25 23.32
C TRP A 144 6.16 11.19 22.37
N ASN A 145 5.49 12.26 22.86
CA ASN A 145 4.66 13.14 22.02
C ASN A 145 5.38 13.66 20.77
N HIS A 146 6.61 14.16 20.93
CA HIS A 146 7.39 14.69 19.81
C HIS A 146 7.70 13.60 18.75
N TYR A 147 8.07 12.40 19.20
CA TYR A 147 8.39 11.27 18.35
C TYR A 147 7.16 10.73 17.62
N LEU A 148 6.04 10.59 18.33
CA LEU A 148 4.75 10.18 17.77
C LEU A 148 4.28 11.15 16.69
N LYS A 149 4.34 12.47 16.96
CA LYS A 149 4.00 13.50 15.98
C LYS A 149 4.89 13.39 14.75
N LYS A 150 6.22 13.34 14.92
CA LYS A 150 7.16 13.26 13.80
C LYS A 150 6.96 11.98 12.97
N TYR A 151 6.67 10.85 13.63
CA TYR A 151 6.37 9.58 12.98
C TYR A 151 5.09 9.65 12.15
N ASP A 152 4.02 10.18 12.73
CA ASP A 152 2.74 10.37 12.03
C ASP A 152 2.92 11.24 10.77
N GLN A 153 3.69 12.32 10.88
CA GLN A 153 4.00 13.23 9.77
C GLN A 153 4.78 12.53 8.66
N ILE A 154 5.92 11.90 8.98
CA ILE A 154 6.76 11.26 7.96
C ILE A 154 6.02 10.08 7.30
N LEU A 155 5.31 9.27 8.08
CA LEU A 155 4.51 8.16 7.55
C LEU A 155 3.39 8.66 6.63
N GLY A 156 2.75 9.78 6.98
CA GLY A 156 1.74 10.46 6.16
C GLY A 156 2.32 10.97 4.85
N GLY A 157 3.52 11.53 4.89
CA GLY A 157 4.31 11.95 3.73
C GLY A 157 4.48 10.83 2.71
N PHE A 158 4.97 9.67 3.16
CA PHE A 158 5.13 8.51 2.27
C PHE A 158 3.79 7.90 1.83
N ALA A 159 2.79 7.82 2.71
CA ALA A 159 1.46 7.32 2.34
C ALA A 159 0.84 8.10 1.17
N LEU A 160 1.00 9.43 1.15
CA LEU A 160 0.53 10.24 0.03
C LEU A 160 1.50 10.28 -1.16
N MET A 161 2.81 10.34 -0.93
CA MET A 161 3.78 10.33 -2.03
C MET A 161 3.60 9.08 -2.91
N LYS A 162 3.23 7.94 -2.30
CA LYS A 162 2.89 6.69 -3.02
C LYS A 162 1.82 6.90 -4.11
N ILE A 163 0.83 7.75 -3.87
CA ILE A 163 -0.26 8.02 -4.82
C ILE A 163 -0.03 9.24 -5.71
N GLY A 164 1.02 10.04 -5.46
CA GLY A 164 1.46 11.14 -6.32
C GLY A 164 2.14 10.70 -7.61
N LYS A 165 1.81 9.49 -8.09
CA LYS A 165 2.42 8.77 -9.21
C LYS A 165 1.66 9.00 -10.51
N GLU A 166 2.26 8.59 -11.63
CA GLU A 166 1.56 8.50 -12.90
C GLU A 166 0.65 7.26 -12.97
N GLU A 167 -0.35 7.28 -13.85
CA GLU A 167 -1.39 6.24 -13.91
C GLU A 167 -0.83 4.84 -14.17
N PHE A 168 0.22 4.73 -14.98
CA PHE A 168 0.84 3.44 -15.29
C PHE A 168 1.78 2.94 -14.18
N GLN A 169 2.13 3.78 -13.20
CA GLN A 169 3.08 3.43 -12.15
C GLN A 169 2.37 2.76 -10.97
N ASN A 170 3.11 1.93 -10.23
CA ASN A 170 2.64 1.42 -8.94
C ASN A 170 3.11 2.28 -7.74
N TYR A 171 4.24 2.97 -7.86
CA TYR A 171 4.77 3.96 -6.93
C TYR A 171 5.26 5.19 -7.71
N SER A 172 5.35 6.34 -7.05
CA SER A 172 5.94 7.54 -7.65
C SER A 172 7.42 7.36 -7.96
N THR A 173 7.90 8.08 -8.96
CA THR A 173 9.25 7.96 -9.54
C THR A 173 10.32 8.09 -8.47
N HIS A 174 10.25 9.13 -7.64
CA HIS A 174 11.28 9.40 -6.62
C HIS A 174 10.97 8.77 -5.25
N PHE A 175 9.94 7.93 -5.12
CA PHE A 175 9.51 7.39 -3.83
C PHE A 175 10.66 6.72 -3.05
N PHE A 176 11.33 5.74 -3.66
CA PHE A 176 12.38 4.97 -3.01
C PHE A 176 13.68 5.76 -2.87
N LYS A 177 13.94 6.70 -3.79
CA LYS A 177 15.08 7.61 -3.64
C LYS A 177 14.89 8.53 -2.42
N THR A 178 13.66 9.00 -2.23
CA THR A 178 13.27 9.83 -1.08
C THR A 178 13.34 9.02 0.22
N LEU A 179 12.90 7.76 0.20
CA LEU A 179 13.03 6.84 1.34
C LEU A 179 14.50 6.52 1.68
N GLY A 180 15.42 6.64 0.72
CA GLY A 180 16.88 6.58 0.93
C GLY A 180 17.39 7.56 1.98
N ASN A 181 16.76 8.74 2.12
CA ASN A 181 17.08 9.71 3.18
C ASN A 181 16.79 9.19 4.60
N ILE A 182 15.94 8.16 4.72
CA ILE A 182 15.56 7.51 5.98
C ILE A 182 16.36 6.22 6.17
N ASN A 183 16.41 5.38 5.14
CA ASN A 183 17.09 4.09 5.18
C ASN A 183 17.91 3.86 3.90
N LYS A 184 19.24 3.81 4.05
CA LYS A 184 20.21 3.63 2.96
C LYS A 184 20.06 2.32 2.20
N LEU A 185 19.34 1.32 2.75
CA LEU A 185 18.98 0.11 2.02
C LEU A 185 18.35 0.44 0.66
N PHE A 186 17.46 1.43 0.60
CA PHE A 186 16.75 1.77 -0.63
C PHE A 186 17.68 2.43 -1.65
N ASP A 187 18.62 3.28 -1.22
CA ASP A 187 19.67 3.79 -2.11
C ASP A 187 20.54 2.66 -2.68
N ASN A 188 20.92 1.70 -1.84
CA ASN A 188 21.71 0.54 -2.26
C ASN A 188 20.95 -0.33 -3.27
N ILE A 189 19.63 -0.51 -3.10
CA ILE A 189 18.78 -1.26 -4.05
C ILE A 189 18.73 -0.56 -5.42
N LEU A 190 18.62 0.77 -5.43
CA LEU A 190 18.59 1.56 -6.66
C LEU A 190 19.94 1.52 -7.38
N GLN A 191 21.04 1.72 -6.65
CA GLN A 191 22.40 1.68 -7.21
C GLN A 191 22.75 0.30 -7.79
N LYS A 192 22.41 -0.79 -7.10
CA LYS A 192 22.65 -2.17 -7.60
C LYS A 192 21.92 -2.48 -8.91
N GLN A 193 20.86 -1.74 -9.24
CA GLN A 193 20.05 -1.92 -10.44
C GLN A 193 20.23 -0.78 -11.45
N ASP A 194 21.29 0.04 -11.29
CA ASP A 194 21.62 1.17 -12.16
C ASP A 194 20.45 2.16 -12.35
N ILE A 195 19.72 2.42 -11.27
CA ILE A 195 18.66 3.42 -11.22
C ILE A 195 19.22 4.70 -10.59
N ASN A 196 19.55 5.67 -11.44
CA ASN A 196 20.06 6.98 -11.02
C ASN A 196 18.91 8.00 -11.01
N LEU A 197 18.53 8.43 -9.80
CA LEU A 197 17.50 9.44 -9.55
C LEU A 197 18.09 10.54 -8.65
N GLU A 198 17.77 11.79 -8.97
CA GLU A 198 18.15 12.94 -8.15
C GLU A 198 17.41 12.94 -6.81
N ASN A 199 18.05 13.47 -5.76
CA ASN A 199 17.45 13.59 -4.43
C ASN A 199 16.56 14.84 -4.33
N THR A 200 15.56 14.95 -5.20
CA THR A 200 14.70 16.12 -5.37
C THR A 200 13.97 16.55 -4.08
N PHE A 201 13.72 15.59 -3.18
CA PHE A 201 12.90 15.77 -1.99
C PHE A 201 13.70 15.78 -0.68
N GLU A 202 15.01 16.00 -0.74
CA GLU A 202 15.89 16.14 0.42
C GLU A 202 15.40 17.21 1.43
N PHE A 203 14.74 18.27 0.91
CA PHE A 203 14.20 19.35 1.73
C PHE A 203 13.23 18.87 2.82
N ALA A 204 12.58 17.72 2.62
CA ALA A 204 11.58 17.20 3.54
C ALA A 204 12.20 16.53 4.80
N PHE A 205 13.52 16.28 4.78
CA PHE A 205 14.21 15.55 5.85
C PHE A 205 15.45 16.29 6.38
N THR A 206 15.74 17.48 5.83
CA THR A 206 16.91 18.27 6.20
C THR A 206 16.48 19.53 6.94
N ASP A 207 16.77 19.58 8.24
CA ASP A 207 16.41 20.67 9.16
C ASP A 207 17.45 21.81 9.22
N ASN A 208 18.39 21.83 8.26
CA ASN A 208 19.49 22.77 8.22
C ASN A 208 19.70 23.40 6.83
N GLY A 209 20.60 24.38 6.77
CA GLY A 209 20.99 25.05 5.54
C GLY A 209 19.82 25.74 4.83
N LYS A 210 19.84 25.68 3.49
CA LYS A 210 18.87 26.37 2.62
C LYS A 210 17.43 25.87 2.74
N PHE A 211 17.23 24.65 3.25
CA PHE A 211 15.90 24.03 3.33
C PHE A 211 15.21 24.23 4.67
N LYS A 212 15.93 24.63 5.72
CA LYS A 212 15.41 24.75 7.09
C LYS A 212 14.06 25.46 7.19
N THR A 213 13.93 26.65 6.58
CA THR A 213 12.68 27.43 6.67
C THR A 213 11.50 26.67 6.08
N PHE A 214 11.70 26.02 4.94
CA PHE A 214 10.64 25.28 4.25
C PHE A 214 10.33 23.95 4.95
N HIS A 215 11.37 23.24 5.41
CA HIS A 215 11.24 22.09 6.29
C HIS A 215 10.38 22.44 7.51
N ASP A 216 10.75 23.46 8.28
CA ASP A 216 10.02 23.85 9.49
C ASP A 216 8.57 24.26 9.17
N THR A 217 8.34 24.83 7.98
CA THR A 217 6.99 25.20 7.54
C THR A 217 6.11 23.96 7.30
N ILE A 218 6.59 22.96 6.53
CA ILE A 218 5.75 21.81 6.18
C ILE A 218 5.42 20.91 7.39
N TYR A 219 6.24 20.93 8.44
CA TYR A 219 6.00 20.17 9.69
C TYR A 219 5.09 20.89 10.71
N ASN A 220 4.63 22.11 10.42
CA ASN A 220 3.80 22.90 11.34
C ASN A 220 2.47 23.32 10.70
N GLU A 221 1.50 23.72 11.54
CA GLU A 221 0.25 24.28 11.03
C GLU A 221 0.53 25.56 10.25
N ILE A 222 -0.08 25.69 9.07
CA ILE A 222 0.11 26.85 8.21
C ILE A 222 -0.92 27.92 8.56
N SER A 223 -0.42 29.09 8.96
CA SER A 223 -1.21 30.30 9.13
C SER A 223 -1.19 31.16 7.86
N SER A 224 -2.12 32.12 7.77
CA SER A 224 -2.12 33.12 6.69
C SER A 224 -0.85 33.99 6.71
N GLU A 225 -0.24 34.22 7.88
CA GLU A 225 1.03 34.94 8.01
C GLU A 225 2.19 34.16 7.37
N ASN A 226 2.23 32.84 7.57
CA ASN A 226 3.22 31.99 6.90
C ASN A 226 3.08 32.16 5.37
N LEU A 227 1.86 32.05 4.84
CA LEU A 227 1.62 32.19 3.40
C LEU A 227 2.05 33.57 2.87
N SER A 228 1.70 34.67 3.55
CA SER A 228 2.12 36.02 3.15
C SER A 228 3.64 36.16 3.11
N SER A 229 4.36 35.59 4.09
CA SER A 229 5.83 35.67 4.12
C SER A 229 6.52 34.98 2.93
N TYR A 230 5.97 33.87 2.44
CA TYR A 230 6.47 33.21 1.23
C TYR A 230 6.15 34.02 -0.01
N ALA A 231 4.92 34.54 -0.11
CA ALA A 231 4.49 35.34 -1.24
C ALA A 231 5.30 36.63 -1.38
N GLU A 232 5.61 37.31 -0.27
CA GLU A 232 6.47 38.50 -0.26
C GLU A 232 7.90 38.18 -0.72
N ARG A 233 8.48 37.07 -0.22
CA ARG A 233 9.82 36.63 -0.60
C ARG A 233 9.94 36.30 -2.09
N GLU A 234 8.90 35.68 -2.65
CA GLU A 234 8.84 35.28 -4.06
C GLU A 234 8.20 36.35 -4.96
N GLN A 235 7.86 37.54 -4.40
CA GLN A 235 7.22 38.66 -5.10
C GLN A 235 5.90 38.29 -5.81
N ILE A 236 5.12 37.39 -5.19
CA ILE A 236 3.83 36.93 -5.69
C ILE A 236 2.72 37.74 -5.03
N LYS A 237 1.81 38.29 -5.86
CA LYS A 237 0.61 38.94 -5.37
C LYS A 237 -0.45 37.90 -5.04
N LEU A 238 -0.78 37.76 -3.75
CA LEU A 238 -1.87 36.88 -3.33
C LEU A 238 -3.22 37.52 -3.67
N GLU A 239 -4.08 36.75 -4.34
CA GLU A 239 -5.45 37.14 -4.61
C GLU A 239 -6.42 36.22 -3.85
N THR A 240 -7.43 36.82 -3.23
CA THR A 240 -8.46 36.09 -2.49
C THR A 240 -9.84 36.37 -3.06
N ARG A 241 -10.64 35.33 -3.27
CA ARG A 241 -12.06 35.44 -3.63
C ARG A 241 -12.89 34.71 -2.57
N ASN A 242 -13.88 35.40 -1.99
CA ASN A 242 -14.70 34.86 -0.89
C ASN A 242 -13.89 34.32 0.30
N GLY A 243 -12.70 34.90 0.55
CA GLY A 243 -11.77 34.46 1.59
C GLY A 243 -11.00 33.17 1.26
N LEU A 244 -10.96 32.75 -0.01
CA LEU A 244 -10.13 31.66 -0.51
C LEU A 244 -9.03 32.20 -1.41
N VAL A 245 -7.79 31.76 -1.17
CA VAL A 245 -6.65 32.04 -2.04
C VAL A 245 -6.89 31.41 -3.41
N GLN A 246 -6.71 32.20 -4.47
CA GLN A 246 -6.83 31.75 -5.86
C GLN A 246 -5.56 31.00 -6.26
N LEU A 247 -5.55 29.69 -6.06
CA LEU A 247 -4.38 28.83 -6.33
C LEU A 247 -3.94 28.88 -7.80
N ASP A 248 -4.87 29.07 -8.72
CA ASP A 248 -4.65 29.21 -10.17
C ASP A 248 -3.83 30.45 -10.55
N LYS A 249 -3.74 31.43 -9.65
CA LYS A 249 -2.96 32.67 -9.87
C LYS A 249 -1.56 32.62 -9.29
N ILE A 250 -1.22 31.54 -8.58
CA ILE A 250 0.09 31.36 -7.97
C ILE A 250 0.93 30.44 -8.88
N PRO A 251 2.14 30.83 -9.29
CA PRO A 251 2.98 29.99 -10.13
C PRO A 251 3.30 28.63 -9.45
N GLU A 252 2.96 27.52 -10.10
CA GLU A 252 3.06 26.16 -9.53
C GLU A 252 4.48 25.70 -9.20
N ASN A 253 5.50 26.41 -9.70
CA ASN A 253 6.92 26.11 -9.46
C ASN A 253 7.48 26.74 -8.18
N THR A 254 6.64 27.35 -7.35
CA THR A 254 7.05 28.18 -6.21
C THR A 254 6.73 27.52 -4.88
N GLN A 255 7.45 27.90 -3.81
CA GLN A 255 7.14 27.41 -2.47
C GLN A 255 5.82 28.00 -1.97
N THR A 256 5.49 29.24 -2.37
CA THR A 256 4.20 29.87 -2.09
C THR A 256 3.03 29.00 -2.55
N TYR A 257 3.13 28.35 -3.71
CA TYR A 257 2.06 27.46 -4.20
C TYR A 257 1.80 26.28 -3.25
N ILE A 258 2.88 25.63 -2.78
CA ILE A 258 2.76 24.50 -1.85
C ILE A 258 2.17 24.97 -0.53
N VAL A 259 2.68 26.07 0.03
CA VAL A 259 2.18 26.65 1.30
C VAL A 259 0.71 27.06 1.18
N ALA A 260 0.30 27.63 0.04
CA ALA A 260 -1.09 27.99 -0.22
C ALA A 260 -2.02 26.77 -0.22
N ILE A 261 -1.58 25.64 -0.79
CA ILE A 261 -2.33 24.39 -0.74
C ILE A 261 -2.45 23.86 0.70
N LEU A 262 -1.35 23.88 1.46
CA LEU A 262 -1.35 23.42 2.86
C LEU A 262 -2.27 24.26 3.77
N GLU A 263 -2.42 25.55 3.48
CA GLU A 263 -3.33 26.48 4.15
C GLU A 263 -4.80 26.24 3.74
N THR A 264 -5.04 26.01 2.44
CA THR A 264 -6.39 25.88 1.87
C THR A 264 -7.06 24.54 2.22
N TYR A 265 -6.28 23.45 2.22
CA TYR A 265 -6.78 22.08 2.40
C TYR A 265 -6.41 21.51 3.77
N GLY A 266 -7.35 20.82 4.42
CA GLY A 266 -7.11 20.06 5.64
C GLY A 266 -8.28 20.04 6.62
N PRO A 267 -8.14 19.33 7.76
CA PRO A 267 -9.15 19.32 8.81
C PRO A 267 -9.42 20.73 9.34
N GLY A 268 -10.69 21.11 9.46
CA GLY A 268 -11.10 22.45 9.90
C GLY A 268 -10.75 23.59 8.93
N LYS A 269 -10.21 23.28 7.74
CA LYS A 269 -9.98 24.27 6.68
C LYS A 269 -11.18 24.29 5.72
N ARG A 270 -11.20 25.27 4.80
CA ARG A 270 -12.31 25.46 3.87
C ARG A 270 -12.48 24.30 2.89
N LYS A 271 -11.37 23.66 2.46
CA LYS A 271 -11.40 22.42 1.68
C LYS A 271 -10.94 21.25 2.55
N GLN A 272 -11.70 20.16 2.51
CA GLN A 272 -11.39 18.98 3.32
C GLN A 272 -10.24 18.16 2.69
N VAL A 273 -9.69 17.23 3.48
CA VAL A 273 -8.68 16.27 3.03
C VAL A 273 -9.17 15.49 1.81
N ASP A 274 -10.42 15.04 1.82
CA ASP A 274 -11.07 14.32 0.73
C ASP A 274 -11.02 15.08 -0.60
N SER A 275 -11.18 16.41 -0.55
CA SER A 275 -11.07 17.28 -1.73
C SER A 275 -9.64 17.32 -2.27
N PHE A 276 -8.63 17.36 -1.39
CA PHE A 276 -7.23 17.30 -1.82
C PHE A 276 -6.91 15.97 -2.50
N ILE A 277 -7.34 14.85 -1.92
CA ILE A 277 -7.11 13.52 -2.50
C ILE A 277 -7.80 13.40 -3.86
N SER A 278 -9.04 13.89 -3.97
CA SER A 278 -9.76 13.96 -5.25
C SER A 278 -8.99 14.78 -6.29
N ASP A 279 -8.54 15.98 -5.94
CA ASP A 279 -7.81 16.86 -6.87
C ASP A 279 -6.43 16.27 -7.27
N LEU A 280 -5.77 15.54 -6.37
CA LEU A 280 -4.51 14.83 -6.61
C LEU A 280 -4.67 13.67 -7.60
N VAL A 281 -5.71 12.86 -7.42
CA VAL A 281 -5.97 11.67 -8.24
C VAL A 281 -6.61 12.05 -9.59
N SER A 282 -7.54 12.99 -9.62
CA SER A 282 -8.22 13.46 -10.85
C SER A 282 -7.37 14.38 -11.73
N ALA A 283 -6.04 14.37 -11.56
CA ALA A 283 -5.07 15.09 -12.39
C ALA A 283 -5.31 16.61 -12.51
N LYS A 284 -5.92 17.24 -11.51
CA LYS A 284 -6.03 18.71 -11.47
C LYS A 284 -4.71 19.39 -11.14
N PHE A 285 -3.85 18.72 -10.38
CA PHE A 285 -2.49 19.20 -10.13
C PHE A 285 -1.54 18.76 -11.24
N ASN A 286 -0.63 19.67 -11.58
CA ASN A 286 0.44 19.43 -12.54
C ASN A 286 1.23 18.14 -12.20
N PRO A 287 1.32 17.18 -13.13
CA PRO A 287 2.01 15.91 -12.94
C PRO A 287 3.43 16.06 -12.37
N LYS A 288 4.20 17.06 -12.84
CA LYS A 288 5.59 17.28 -12.40
C LYS A 288 5.72 17.70 -10.94
N ARG A 289 4.62 18.13 -10.32
CA ARG A 289 4.58 18.62 -8.92
C ARG A 289 3.84 17.69 -7.97
N LYS A 290 3.12 16.69 -8.49
CA LYS A 290 2.30 15.78 -7.69
C LYS A 290 3.07 15.12 -6.55
N GLU A 291 4.27 14.61 -6.81
CA GLU A 291 5.10 13.93 -5.80
C GLU A 291 5.44 14.86 -4.62
N GLY A 292 5.99 16.04 -4.92
CA GLY A 292 6.38 17.01 -3.89
C GLY A 292 5.20 17.58 -3.12
N LEU A 293 4.08 17.81 -3.81
CA LEU A 293 2.85 18.27 -3.19
C LEU A 293 2.24 17.20 -2.26
N ALA A 294 2.17 15.95 -2.73
CA ALA A 294 1.67 14.82 -1.96
C ALA A 294 2.54 14.56 -0.72
N LEU A 295 3.87 14.58 -0.88
CA LEU A 295 4.81 14.45 0.23
C LEU A 295 4.62 15.58 1.26
N SER A 296 4.60 16.83 0.82
CA SER A 296 4.46 17.99 1.71
C SER A 296 3.12 18.00 2.43
N PHE A 297 2.02 17.68 1.74
CA PHE A 297 0.70 17.58 2.34
C PHE A 297 0.61 16.43 3.35
N GLY A 298 1.20 15.28 3.02
CA GLY A 298 1.25 14.12 3.90
C GLY A 298 2.03 14.41 5.18
N ILE A 299 3.18 15.09 5.07
CA ILE A 299 3.98 15.55 6.22
C ILE A 299 3.19 16.54 7.07
N ASN A 300 2.47 17.47 6.44
CA ASN A 300 1.75 18.49 7.17
C ASN A 300 0.57 17.95 7.97
N LYS A 301 -0.20 17.01 7.39
CA LYS A 301 -1.42 16.51 8.01
C LYS A 301 -1.21 15.27 8.88
N GLY A 302 -0.22 14.45 8.58
CA GLY A 302 0.04 13.21 9.30
C GLY A 302 -0.81 12.03 8.84
N TYR A 303 -0.30 10.83 9.07
CA TYR A 303 -0.86 9.56 8.62
C TYR A 303 -2.24 9.27 9.22
N SER A 304 -2.40 9.57 10.50
CA SER A 304 -3.59 9.30 11.32
C SER A 304 -4.86 9.97 10.78
N VAL A 305 -4.72 11.12 10.12
CA VAL A 305 -5.82 11.90 9.54
C VAL A 305 -6.42 11.23 8.31
N PHE A 306 -5.65 10.42 7.58
CA PHE A 306 -6.12 9.81 6.35
C PHE A 306 -7.02 8.61 6.62
N ARG A 307 -8.00 8.40 5.73
CA ARG A 307 -8.71 7.11 5.64
C ARG A 307 -7.79 6.07 5.00
N ASN A 308 -8.10 4.79 5.20
CA ASN A 308 -7.39 3.70 4.54
C ASN A 308 -7.49 3.80 3.01
N LYS A 309 -8.69 4.05 2.49
CA LYS A 309 -8.98 4.27 1.08
C LYS A 309 -9.97 5.41 0.87
N TYR A 310 -9.86 6.04 -0.29
CA TYR A 310 -10.82 7.02 -0.78
C TYR A 310 -11.47 6.44 -2.03
N LYS A 311 -12.79 6.38 -2.04
CA LYS A 311 -13.59 5.84 -3.14
C LYS A 311 -14.71 6.82 -3.48
N THR A 312 -14.75 7.22 -4.74
CA THR A 312 -15.85 7.96 -5.37
C THR A 312 -16.27 7.19 -6.63
N GLU A 313 -17.29 7.68 -7.34
CA GLU A 313 -17.67 7.11 -8.64
C GLU A 313 -16.53 7.22 -9.68
N ASN A 314 -15.68 8.24 -9.56
CA ASN A 314 -14.66 8.57 -10.55
C ASN A 314 -13.26 8.01 -10.23
N PHE A 315 -13.00 7.65 -8.96
CA PHE A 315 -11.69 7.10 -8.57
C PHE A 315 -11.77 6.25 -7.30
N GLU A 316 -10.87 5.27 -7.20
CA GLU A 316 -10.57 4.53 -5.97
C GLU A 316 -9.06 4.55 -5.76
N THR A 317 -8.60 4.93 -4.56
CA THR A 317 -7.18 4.94 -4.23
C THR A 317 -6.93 4.47 -2.79
N ASN A 318 -5.93 3.62 -2.63
CA ASN A 318 -5.45 3.13 -1.33
C ASN A 318 -4.36 4.09 -0.81
N ILE A 319 -4.60 4.72 0.34
CA ILE A 319 -3.64 5.64 0.95
C ILE A 319 -2.76 4.91 1.95
N LYS A 320 -3.38 4.22 2.91
CA LYS A 320 -2.65 3.52 3.97
C LYS A 320 -1.95 2.28 3.42
N PHE A 321 -0.86 1.91 4.07
CA PHE A 321 -0.16 0.65 3.82
C PHE A 321 -1.08 -0.54 4.10
N GLU A 322 -1.00 -1.55 3.25
CA GLU A 322 -1.93 -2.67 3.23
C GLU A 322 -1.47 -3.82 4.14
N LEU A 323 -0.20 -3.81 4.55
CA LEU A 323 0.44 -4.84 5.37
C LEU A 323 0.43 -6.24 4.71
N ASN A 324 0.32 -6.29 3.38
CA ASN A 324 0.29 -7.53 2.60
C ASN A 324 1.61 -7.82 1.87
N SER A 325 2.68 -7.10 2.21
CA SER A 325 3.98 -7.24 1.55
C SER A 325 5.13 -6.86 2.47
N LYS A 326 6.30 -7.47 2.26
CA LYS A 326 7.53 -7.19 2.99
C LYS A 326 7.92 -5.72 2.82
N LEU A 327 7.67 -5.15 1.64
CA LEU A 327 7.89 -3.74 1.39
C LEU A 327 7.12 -2.81 2.34
N ASP A 328 5.83 -3.06 2.57
CA ASP A 328 5.03 -2.22 3.48
C ASP A 328 5.61 -2.24 4.90
N TYR A 329 6.00 -3.42 5.39
CA TYR A 329 6.63 -3.58 6.71
C TYR A 329 7.96 -2.82 6.78
N TYR A 330 8.79 -2.94 5.75
CA TYR A 330 10.09 -2.27 5.70
C TYR A 330 9.97 -0.74 5.64
N ILE A 331 8.97 -0.19 4.94
CA ILE A 331 8.74 1.25 4.89
C ILE A 331 8.38 1.77 6.29
N ILE A 332 7.37 1.15 6.93
CA ILE A 332 6.89 1.51 8.26
C ILE A 332 8.02 1.39 9.29
N GLU A 333 8.72 0.27 9.29
CA GLU A 333 9.82 -0.01 10.22
C GLU A 333 10.99 0.97 10.03
N SER A 334 11.36 1.30 8.79
CA SER A 334 12.45 2.25 8.51
C SER A 334 12.16 3.63 9.12
N ILE A 335 10.92 4.11 8.98
CA ILE A 335 10.49 5.39 9.54
C ILE A 335 10.51 5.34 11.07
N TYR A 336 10.00 4.25 11.65
CA TYR A 336 10.03 4.05 13.11
C TYR A 336 11.46 4.07 13.65
N GLN A 337 12.34 3.26 13.09
CA GLN A 337 13.73 3.14 13.54
C GLN A 337 14.51 4.45 13.44
N LYS A 338 14.26 5.22 12.37
CA LYS A 338 14.88 6.54 12.20
C LYS A 338 14.47 7.52 13.29
N ILE A 339 13.20 7.49 13.70
CA ILE A 339 12.63 8.49 14.62
C ILE A 339 12.87 8.09 16.07
N PHE A 340 12.51 6.87 16.42
CA PHE A 340 12.51 6.40 17.80
C PHE A 340 13.88 5.88 18.25
N ASN A 341 14.66 5.29 17.34
CA ASN A 341 15.98 4.72 17.67
C ASN A 341 17.16 5.54 17.10
N ASN A 342 16.88 6.64 16.39
CA ASN A 342 17.87 7.54 15.77
C ASN A 342 18.94 6.80 14.94
N GLN A 343 18.58 5.66 14.34
CA GLN A 343 19.52 4.85 13.57
C GLN A 343 19.81 5.55 12.23
N LYS A 344 21.09 5.85 11.98
CA LYS A 344 21.55 6.60 10.79
C LYS A 344 22.00 5.70 9.63
N ASP A 345 22.39 4.47 9.92
CA ASP A 345 22.88 3.47 8.96
C ASP A 345 22.01 2.21 9.01
N LEU A 346 20.71 2.41 8.83
CA LEU A 346 19.72 1.34 8.81
C LEU A 346 20.03 0.32 7.71
N LYS A 347 19.93 -0.97 8.06
CA LYS A 347 20.08 -2.12 7.19
C LYS A 347 18.79 -2.96 7.25
N GLU A 348 18.87 -4.22 6.82
CA GLU A 348 17.76 -5.17 6.84
C GLU A 348 17.27 -5.47 8.26
N PHE A 349 16.00 -5.87 8.38
CA PHE A 349 15.32 -6.14 9.65
C PHE A 349 15.13 -7.65 9.83
N SER A 350 16.17 -8.32 10.31
CA SER A 350 16.19 -9.78 10.47
C SER A 350 15.07 -10.33 11.36
N PHE A 351 14.62 -9.57 12.36
CA PHE A 351 13.53 -9.94 13.25
C PHE A 351 12.14 -9.86 12.59
N ILE A 352 11.99 -9.20 11.41
CA ILE A 352 10.76 -9.17 10.60
C ILE A 352 10.81 -10.21 9.48
N ASP A 353 11.98 -10.41 8.88
CA ASP A 353 12.16 -11.19 7.65
C ASP A 353 11.63 -12.63 7.70
N GLY A 354 11.64 -13.26 8.88
CA GLY A 354 11.26 -14.66 9.04
C GLY A 354 9.75 -14.94 9.04
N TRP A 355 8.91 -13.91 9.16
CA TRP A 355 7.45 -14.11 9.32
C TRP A 355 6.58 -13.09 8.57
N CYS A 356 7.12 -11.96 8.12
CA CYS A 356 6.32 -10.96 7.44
C CYS A 356 5.75 -11.50 6.11
N PRO A 357 4.54 -11.08 5.71
CA PRO A 357 3.96 -11.47 4.43
C PRO A 357 4.87 -11.10 3.26
N THR A 358 4.96 -11.97 2.26
CA THR A 358 5.58 -11.66 0.97
C THR A 358 4.49 -11.44 -0.07
N SER A 359 4.59 -10.35 -0.83
CA SER A 359 3.70 -10.08 -1.95
C SER A 359 3.74 -11.26 -2.92
N THR A 360 2.56 -11.77 -3.28
CA THR A 360 2.43 -12.56 -4.50
C THR A 360 2.69 -11.64 -5.69
N ASP A 361 3.53 -12.08 -6.63
CA ASP A 361 3.95 -11.26 -7.76
C ASP A 361 2.73 -10.72 -8.51
N GLN A 362 2.61 -9.39 -8.60
CA GLN A 362 1.72 -8.78 -9.58
C GLN A 362 2.21 -9.20 -10.96
N LYS A 363 1.31 -9.74 -11.80
CA LYS A 363 1.59 -9.96 -13.22
C LYS A 363 1.74 -8.61 -13.92
N ILE A 364 2.90 -7.99 -13.74
CA ILE A 364 3.28 -6.76 -14.43
C ILE A 364 3.80 -7.17 -15.80
N ASP A 365 3.31 -6.52 -16.85
CA ASP A 365 3.86 -6.69 -18.18
C ASP A 365 5.25 -6.04 -18.28
N ILE A 366 6.29 -6.81 -17.98
CA ILE A 366 7.69 -6.38 -18.04
C ILE A 366 8.11 -6.01 -19.48
N SER A 367 7.37 -6.45 -20.50
CA SER A 367 7.69 -6.15 -21.90
C SER A 367 7.47 -4.68 -22.24
N SER A 368 6.45 -4.05 -21.66
CA SER A 368 6.04 -2.66 -21.97
C SER A 368 6.73 -1.58 -21.11
N PHE A 369 7.29 -1.96 -19.96
CA PHE A 369 7.80 -1.00 -18.97
C PHE A 369 9.26 -1.24 -18.56
N LYS A 370 9.96 -0.16 -18.18
CA LYS A 370 11.22 -0.27 -17.43
C LYS A 370 10.86 -0.47 -15.96
N THR A 371 11.30 -1.59 -15.39
CA THR A 371 11.00 -1.97 -14.01
C THR A 371 12.28 -2.22 -13.20
N TYR A 372 12.16 -2.22 -11.88
CA TYR A 372 13.20 -2.63 -10.94
C TYR A 372 12.58 -3.30 -9.71
N LYS A 373 13.32 -4.15 -9.01
CA LYS A 373 12.82 -4.89 -7.85
C LYS A 373 13.19 -4.17 -6.55
N VAL A 374 12.22 -4.00 -5.66
CA VAL A 374 12.44 -3.52 -4.29
C VAL A 374 11.86 -4.56 -3.35
N LEU A 375 12.74 -5.26 -2.62
CA LEU A 375 12.37 -6.36 -1.74
C LEU A 375 11.52 -7.41 -2.49
N ASP A 376 10.23 -7.52 -2.15
CA ASP A 376 9.27 -8.46 -2.70
C ASP A 376 8.33 -7.83 -3.76
N LYS A 377 8.54 -6.57 -4.16
CA LYS A 377 7.74 -5.91 -5.21
C LYS A 377 8.55 -5.52 -6.43
N THR A 378 7.93 -5.65 -7.60
CA THR A 378 8.42 -5.11 -8.86
C THR A 378 7.83 -3.72 -9.06
N ILE A 379 8.67 -2.71 -9.26
CA ILE A 379 8.30 -1.30 -9.39
C ILE A 379 8.36 -0.87 -10.85
N ILE A 380 7.34 -0.17 -11.32
CA ILE A 380 7.27 0.39 -12.67
C ILE A 380 7.86 1.80 -12.65
N LEU A 381 8.99 2.01 -13.33
CA LEU A 381 9.66 3.31 -13.38
C LEU A 381 9.08 4.19 -14.51
N LYS A 382 9.10 3.69 -15.74
CA LYS A 382 8.66 4.43 -16.93
C LYS A 382 8.23 3.50 -18.07
N LYS A 383 7.50 4.03 -19.05
CA LYS A 383 7.20 3.30 -20.29
C LYS A 383 8.48 3.08 -21.09
N LYS A 384 8.62 1.93 -21.75
CA LYS A 384 9.81 1.69 -22.59
C LYS A 384 9.87 2.64 -23.79
N GLU A 385 8.73 3.03 -24.35
CA GLU A 385 8.66 4.01 -25.44
C GLU A 385 9.38 5.32 -25.06
N GLU A 386 9.10 5.87 -23.88
CA GLU A 386 9.78 7.07 -23.35
C GLU A 386 11.28 6.85 -23.13
N PHE A 387 11.68 5.65 -22.70
CA PHE A 387 13.09 5.31 -22.59
C PHE A 387 13.80 5.25 -23.95
N PHE A 388 13.14 4.69 -24.97
CA PHE A 388 13.65 4.69 -26.34
C PHE A 388 13.76 6.11 -26.89
N LEU A 389 12.79 6.97 -26.58
CA LEU A 389 12.83 8.40 -26.91
C LEU A 389 14.03 9.09 -26.27
N GLU A 390 14.26 8.91 -24.97
CA GLU A 390 15.43 9.47 -24.28
C GLU A 390 16.76 8.96 -24.86
N LEU A 391 16.86 7.66 -25.13
CA LEU A 391 18.04 7.08 -25.80
C LEU A 391 18.25 7.72 -27.18
N PHE A 392 17.18 7.93 -27.94
CA PHE A 392 17.25 8.56 -29.24
C PHE A 392 17.64 10.04 -29.14
N HIS A 393 17.06 10.80 -28.20
CA HIS A 393 17.46 12.18 -27.92
C HIS A 393 18.92 12.29 -27.48
N SER A 394 19.41 11.41 -26.60
CA SER A 394 20.83 11.40 -26.19
C SER A 394 21.78 11.09 -27.37
N SER A 395 21.31 10.31 -28.35
CA SER A 395 22.02 10.07 -29.61
C SER A 395 21.99 11.30 -30.52
N LEU A 396 20.89 12.05 -30.55
CA LEU A 396 20.74 13.31 -31.28
C LEU A 396 21.54 14.46 -30.66
N GLU A 397 21.63 14.56 -29.33
CA GLU A 397 22.48 15.54 -28.65
C GLU A 397 23.96 15.37 -29.05
N LYS A 398 24.42 14.13 -29.26
CA LYS A 398 25.75 13.88 -29.84
C LYS A 398 25.86 14.34 -31.29
N ARG A 399 24.76 14.37 -32.04
CA ARG A 399 24.66 14.90 -33.41
C ARG A 399 24.40 16.41 -33.49
N ASN A 400 24.07 17.09 -32.38
CA ASN A 400 23.91 18.55 -32.33
C ASN A 400 25.21 19.28 -32.77
N LYS A 401 26.38 18.66 -32.62
CA LYS A 401 27.64 19.16 -33.23
C LYS A 401 27.60 19.28 -34.75
N GLN A 402 26.86 18.38 -35.43
CA GLN A 402 26.68 18.43 -36.89
C GLN A 402 25.67 19.52 -37.29
N LEU A 403 24.67 19.78 -36.44
CA LEU A 403 23.73 20.88 -36.63
C LEU A 403 24.39 22.25 -36.42
N GLU A 404 25.35 22.36 -35.49
CA GLU A 404 26.20 23.55 -35.36
C GLU A 404 27.00 23.84 -36.64
N LEU A 405 27.52 22.82 -37.31
CA LEU A 405 28.22 22.95 -38.60
C LEU A 405 27.29 23.44 -39.72
N VAL A 406 26.07 22.91 -39.79
CA VAL A 406 25.05 23.37 -40.75
C VAL A 406 24.67 24.82 -40.47
N PHE A 407 24.49 25.17 -39.18
CA PHE A 407 24.19 26.51 -38.73
C PHE A 407 25.30 27.51 -39.09
N GLU A 408 26.56 27.18 -38.82
CA GLU A 408 27.69 28.00 -39.23
C GLU A 408 27.72 28.24 -40.74
N THR A 409 27.44 27.20 -41.52
CA THR A 409 27.45 27.27 -42.99
C THR A 409 26.34 28.18 -43.51
N ILE A 410 25.12 28.08 -42.97
CA ILE A 410 23.99 28.93 -43.35
C ILE A 410 24.24 30.38 -42.92
N SER A 411 24.77 30.60 -41.71
CA SER A 411 25.08 31.95 -41.21
C SER A 411 26.14 32.67 -42.07
N LYS A 412 27.13 31.93 -42.59
CA LYS A 412 28.15 32.44 -43.54
C LYS A 412 27.58 32.73 -44.94
N SER A 413 26.44 32.14 -45.28
CA SER A 413 25.80 32.24 -46.61
C SER A 413 24.71 33.31 -46.66
N LEU A 414 24.36 33.92 -45.53
CA LEU A 414 23.32 34.94 -45.43
C LEU A 414 23.86 36.33 -45.79
N PRO A 415 23.12 37.11 -46.61
CA PRO A 415 23.50 38.47 -46.94
C PRO A 415 23.56 39.40 -45.71
N PRO A 416 24.45 40.41 -45.67
CA PRO A 416 24.71 41.24 -44.48
C PRO A 416 23.51 42.07 -43.97
N PHE A 417 22.48 42.24 -44.81
CA PHE A 417 21.30 43.05 -44.51
C PHE A 417 20.14 42.22 -43.91
N LEU A 418 20.27 40.90 -43.83
CA LEU A 418 19.31 40.03 -43.14
C LEU A 418 19.74 39.86 -41.67
N SER A 419 18.98 40.45 -40.75
CA SER A 419 19.15 40.19 -39.32
C SER A 419 18.68 38.77 -39.02
N PHE A 420 19.61 37.86 -38.74
CA PHE A 420 19.31 36.48 -38.38
C PHE A 420 19.31 36.34 -36.86
N ASP A 421 18.12 36.16 -36.26
CA ASP A 421 18.02 35.81 -34.85
C ASP A 421 18.44 34.35 -34.65
N SER A 422 19.74 34.18 -34.44
CA SER A 422 20.39 32.90 -34.22
C SER A 422 19.74 32.06 -33.12
N ASN A 423 19.24 32.70 -32.07
CA ASN A 423 18.69 32.00 -30.91
C ASN A 423 17.27 31.51 -31.19
N HIS A 424 16.44 32.35 -31.80
CA HIS A 424 15.09 31.95 -32.20
C HIS A 424 15.14 30.83 -33.26
N PHE A 425 16.03 30.92 -34.26
CA PHE A 425 16.15 29.87 -35.27
C PHE A 425 16.63 28.55 -34.66
N LYS A 426 17.63 28.59 -33.76
CA LYS A 426 18.09 27.40 -33.03
C LYS A 426 16.96 26.76 -32.22
N GLN A 427 16.21 27.54 -31.44
CA GLN A 427 15.08 27.01 -30.67
C GLN A 427 13.98 26.40 -31.56
N SER A 428 13.66 27.05 -32.68
CA SER A 428 12.64 26.56 -33.61
C SER A 428 13.07 25.26 -34.30
N LEU A 429 14.32 25.19 -34.78
CA LEU A 429 14.87 23.99 -35.42
C LEU A 429 14.98 22.84 -34.41
N GLN A 430 15.44 23.12 -33.18
CA GLN A 430 15.51 22.15 -32.10
C GLN A 430 14.12 21.58 -31.80
N SER A 431 13.10 22.43 -31.68
CA SER A 431 11.72 21.99 -31.45
C SER A 431 11.19 21.10 -32.57
N GLN A 432 11.42 21.47 -33.84
CA GLN A 432 10.98 20.67 -34.98
C GLN A 432 11.71 19.33 -35.07
N LEU A 433 13.01 19.31 -34.79
CA LEU A 433 13.80 18.09 -34.72
C LEU A 433 13.34 17.19 -33.57
N ASP A 434 13.01 17.77 -32.41
CA ASP A 434 12.52 17.02 -31.26
C ASP A 434 11.16 16.37 -31.55
N ASP A 435 10.26 17.07 -32.24
CA ASP A 435 8.96 16.51 -32.62
C ASP A 435 9.12 15.40 -33.68
N LEU A 436 9.97 15.62 -34.69
CA LEU A 436 10.22 14.63 -35.73
C LEU A 436 10.98 13.40 -35.18
N ALA A 437 11.87 13.61 -34.22
CA ALA A 437 12.56 12.56 -33.48
C ALA A 437 11.59 11.74 -32.63
N LYS A 438 10.60 12.38 -31.99
CA LYS A 438 9.57 11.68 -31.23
C LYS A 438 8.75 10.76 -32.12
N ASP A 439 8.26 11.28 -33.24
CA ASP A 439 7.44 10.51 -34.18
C ASP A 439 8.23 9.33 -34.76
N TYR A 440 9.49 9.56 -35.14
CA TYR A 440 10.34 8.53 -35.72
C TYR A 440 10.75 7.46 -34.70
N ALA A 441 11.09 7.86 -33.48
CA ALA A 441 11.42 6.91 -32.41
C ALA A 441 10.20 6.06 -32.01
N LYS A 442 9.01 6.68 -31.97
CA LYS A 442 7.75 5.95 -31.78
C LYS A 442 7.52 4.92 -32.89
N TYR A 443 7.69 5.31 -34.15
CA TYR A 443 7.60 4.40 -35.28
C TYR A 443 8.58 3.22 -35.18
N ILE A 444 9.86 3.50 -34.90
CA ILE A 444 10.87 2.44 -34.73
C ILE A 444 10.49 1.50 -33.58
N TYR A 445 10.02 2.04 -32.45
CA TYR A 445 9.61 1.24 -31.30
C TYR A 445 8.43 0.33 -31.65
N GLU A 446 7.40 0.86 -32.30
CA GLU A 446 6.24 0.08 -32.75
C GLU A 446 6.65 -1.04 -33.72
N GLU A 447 7.52 -0.74 -34.67
CA GLU A 447 7.99 -1.70 -35.67
C GLU A 447 8.91 -2.77 -35.06
N ALA A 448 9.81 -2.39 -34.16
CA ALA A 448 10.64 -3.32 -33.40
C ALA A 448 9.79 -4.25 -32.53
N ASN A 449 8.76 -3.72 -31.86
CA ASN A 449 7.83 -4.54 -31.08
C ASN A 449 7.00 -5.48 -31.96
N ARG A 450 6.56 -5.06 -33.16
CA ARG A 450 5.88 -5.95 -34.11
C ARG A 450 6.78 -7.11 -34.51
N ASN A 451 8.02 -6.83 -34.89
CA ASN A 451 8.98 -7.85 -35.31
C ASN A 451 9.30 -8.83 -34.16
N ALA A 452 9.58 -8.31 -32.96
CA ALA A 452 9.80 -9.14 -31.78
C ALA A 452 8.57 -10.00 -31.41
N THR A 453 7.36 -9.48 -31.59
CA THR A 453 6.12 -10.23 -31.34
C THR A 453 5.95 -11.36 -32.35
N GLN A 454 6.22 -11.11 -33.64
CA GLN A 454 6.16 -12.13 -34.69
C GLN A 454 7.21 -13.22 -34.49
N GLU A 455 8.43 -12.85 -34.09
CA GLU A 455 9.50 -13.80 -33.79
C GLU A 455 9.13 -14.68 -32.58
N ASN A 456 8.62 -14.08 -31.50
CA ASN A 456 8.13 -14.82 -30.33
C ASN A 456 6.97 -15.78 -30.65
N ILE A 457 6.02 -15.37 -31.52
CA ILE A 457 4.95 -16.26 -32.00
C ILE A 457 5.54 -17.45 -32.77
N THR A 458 6.57 -17.22 -33.57
CA THR A 458 7.24 -18.26 -34.38
C THR A 458 7.97 -19.25 -33.49
N ILE A 459 8.73 -18.75 -32.50
CA ILE A 459 9.42 -19.56 -31.48
C ILE A 459 8.42 -20.37 -30.66
N LYS A 460 7.30 -19.77 -30.24
CA LYS A 460 6.26 -20.47 -29.47
C LYS A 460 5.64 -21.63 -30.25
N LYS A 461 5.31 -21.42 -31.53
CA LYS A 461 4.81 -22.50 -32.41
C LYS A 461 5.83 -23.63 -32.59
N SER A 462 7.11 -23.28 -32.72
CA SER A 462 8.21 -24.26 -32.77
C SER A 462 8.25 -25.09 -31.48
N LEU A 463 8.23 -24.45 -30.31
CA LEU A 463 8.24 -25.13 -29.02
C LEU A 463 7.01 -26.01 -28.80
N GLU A 464 5.82 -25.55 -29.18
CA GLU A 464 4.59 -26.36 -29.11
C GLU A 464 4.68 -27.62 -29.99
N SER A 465 5.28 -27.51 -31.18
CA SER A 465 5.50 -28.68 -32.04
C SER A 465 6.50 -29.68 -31.41
N THR A 466 7.56 -29.18 -30.79
CA THR A 466 8.55 -30.00 -30.09
C THR A 466 7.96 -30.67 -28.85
N ILE A 467 7.12 -29.98 -28.08
CA ILE A 467 6.41 -30.56 -26.93
C ILE A 467 5.49 -31.69 -27.39
N THR A 468 4.77 -31.49 -28.49
CA THR A 468 3.88 -32.52 -29.06
C THR A 468 4.68 -33.75 -29.50
N GLU A 469 5.85 -33.55 -30.11
CA GLU A 469 6.75 -34.63 -30.50
C GLU A 469 7.26 -35.44 -29.29
N TYR A 470 7.68 -34.77 -28.22
CA TYR A 470 8.09 -35.45 -26.99
C TYR A 470 6.95 -36.18 -26.28
N GLN A 471 5.73 -35.63 -26.31
CA GLN A 471 4.55 -36.31 -25.76
C GLN A 471 4.23 -37.59 -26.53
N ASN A 472 4.33 -37.57 -27.87
CA ASN A 472 4.18 -38.76 -28.69
C ASN A 472 5.28 -39.79 -28.43
N LEU A 473 6.52 -39.34 -28.24
CA LEU A 473 7.64 -40.23 -27.90
C LEU A 473 7.43 -40.91 -26.54
N LEU A 474 6.97 -40.15 -25.53
CA LEU A 474 6.61 -40.66 -24.21
C LEU A 474 5.49 -41.71 -24.30
N GLN A 475 4.41 -41.43 -25.02
CA GLN A 475 3.33 -42.40 -25.24
C GLN A 475 3.82 -43.68 -25.92
N ASN A 476 4.69 -43.56 -26.92
CA ASN A 476 5.29 -44.72 -27.59
C ASN A 476 6.17 -45.54 -26.63
N LYS A 477 6.95 -44.87 -25.77
CA LYS A 477 7.79 -45.54 -24.77
C LYS A 477 6.96 -46.21 -23.68
N ASP A 478 5.88 -45.60 -23.24
CA ASP A 478 4.95 -46.20 -22.30
C ASP A 478 4.29 -47.46 -22.89
N ALA A 479 3.90 -47.43 -24.17
CA ALA A 479 3.39 -48.60 -24.87
C ALA A 479 4.43 -49.72 -24.99
N GLU A 480 5.70 -49.39 -25.22
CA GLU A 480 6.81 -50.34 -25.26
C GLU A 480 7.05 -50.97 -23.88
N ILE A 481 7.00 -50.17 -22.80
CA ILE A 481 7.12 -50.65 -21.42
C ILE A 481 5.99 -51.63 -21.09
N GLU A 482 4.75 -51.31 -21.45
CA GLU A 482 3.61 -52.21 -21.21
C GLU A 482 3.73 -53.52 -21.99
N LYS A 483 4.24 -53.46 -23.23
CA LYS A 483 4.53 -54.67 -24.02
C LYS A 483 5.61 -55.54 -23.36
N LEU A 484 6.71 -54.94 -22.91
CA LEU A 484 7.80 -55.64 -22.23
C LEU A 484 7.34 -56.26 -20.90
N LYS A 485 6.49 -55.56 -20.14
CA LYS A 485 5.85 -56.12 -18.93
C LYS A 485 5.01 -57.34 -19.25
N ALA A 486 4.18 -57.27 -20.30
CA ALA A 486 3.34 -58.38 -20.73
C ALA A 486 4.18 -59.59 -21.20
N GLU A 487 5.28 -59.35 -21.92
CA GLU A 487 6.23 -60.40 -22.32
C GLU A 487 6.93 -61.04 -21.10
N LEU A 488 7.33 -60.24 -20.11
CA LEU A 488 7.96 -60.72 -18.88
C LEU A 488 7.00 -61.59 -18.04
N ASP A 489 5.74 -61.20 -17.95
CA ASP A 489 4.71 -61.99 -17.27
C ASP A 489 4.38 -63.28 -18.03
N ALA A 490 4.41 -63.26 -19.37
CA ALA A 490 4.27 -64.46 -20.19
C ALA A 490 5.47 -65.42 -20.06
N SER A 491 6.69 -64.90 -19.90
CA SER A 491 7.89 -65.71 -19.64
C SER A 491 7.91 -66.32 -18.25
N LYS A 492 7.40 -65.62 -17.23
CA LYS A 492 7.23 -66.19 -15.87
C LYS A 492 6.24 -67.36 -15.85
N ASN A 493 5.18 -67.31 -16.66
CA ASN A 493 4.19 -68.37 -16.76
C ASN A 493 4.65 -69.61 -17.57
N LYS A 494 5.82 -69.56 -18.24
CA LYS A 494 6.40 -70.71 -18.98
C LYS A 494 7.59 -71.37 -18.26
N GLY A 495 7.94 -70.91 -17.07
CA GLY A 495 9.13 -71.36 -16.33
C GLY A 495 8.83 -71.87 -14.92
N GLU A 496 7.91 -72.82 -14.75
CA GLU A 496 7.88 -73.66 -13.55
C GLU A 496 8.71 -74.92 -13.78
N SER A 497 10.00 -74.84 -13.44
CA SER A 497 10.73 -75.96 -12.83
C SER A 497 12.05 -75.47 -12.21
N THR A 498 12.26 -75.87 -10.94
CA THR A 498 13.48 -75.83 -10.10
C THR A 498 13.92 -74.51 -9.41
N THR A 499 13.65 -74.47 -8.09
CA THR A 499 14.51 -74.09 -6.93
C THR A 499 15.51 -72.92 -7.08
N THR A 500 15.61 -71.91 -6.19
CA THR A 500 15.60 -71.91 -4.71
C THR A 500 15.55 -70.46 -4.19
N LYS A 501 14.93 -70.24 -3.02
CA LYS A 501 14.89 -69.00 -2.21
C LYS A 501 16.29 -68.53 -1.74
N PRO A 502 16.52 -67.23 -1.45
CA PRO A 502 16.19 -66.68 -0.13
C PRO A 502 15.48 -65.31 -0.11
N LYS A 503 14.64 -65.16 0.93
CA LYS A 503 13.95 -63.95 1.43
C LYS A 503 14.95 -62.84 1.80
N VAL A 504 14.55 -61.57 1.63
CA VAL A 504 14.51 -60.55 2.70
C VAL A 504 13.46 -59.47 2.38
N THR A 505 12.48 -59.38 3.30
CA THR A 505 11.50 -58.35 3.72
C THR A 505 10.93 -57.27 2.79
N GLU A 506 9.60 -57.28 2.78
CA GLU A 506 8.63 -56.28 2.33
C GLU A 506 8.55 -55.03 3.22
N GLY A 507 8.06 -53.95 2.60
CA GLY A 507 7.03 -53.09 3.20
C GLY A 507 7.43 -51.60 3.25
N ASN A 508 6.66 -50.66 2.73
CA ASN A 508 5.49 -50.69 1.85
C ASN A 508 5.33 -49.28 1.27
N ILE A 509 4.92 -49.22 0.01
CA ILE A 509 4.54 -48.03 -0.75
C ILE A 509 3.03 -47.79 -0.55
N LYS A 510 2.59 -46.56 -0.85
CA LYS A 510 1.27 -46.10 -1.36
C LYS A 510 0.61 -45.10 -0.38
N GLU A 511 -0.05 -44.03 -0.84
CA GLU A 511 -0.81 -43.90 -2.07
C GLU A 511 -1.05 -42.43 -2.44
N SER A 512 -1.13 -42.19 -3.74
CA SER A 512 -1.59 -40.98 -4.41
C SER A 512 -3.12 -40.96 -4.53
N GLU A 513 -3.76 -39.80 -4.33
CA GLU A 513 -5.09 -39.55 -4.89
C GLU A 513 -5.22 -38.14 -5.53
N LYS A 514 -5.38 -38.18 -6.85
CA LYS A 514 -6.34 -37.48 -7.72
C LYS A 514 -6.68 -35.99 -7.48
N THR A 515 -6.36 -35.25 -8.53
CA THR A 515 -6.94 -34.01 -9.07
C THR A 515 -8.47 -33.88 -9.02
N ASN A 516 -8.95 -32.65 -8.80
CA ASN A 516 -10.14 -32.12 -9.47
C ASN A 516 -10.02 -30.61 -9.71
N VAL A 517 -10.34 -30.19 -10.93
CA VAL A 517 -10.50 -28.81 -11.42
C VAL A 517 -11.98 -28.47 -11.37
N SER A 518 -12.36 -27.27 -10.93
CA SER A 518 -13.63 -26.64 -11.33
C SER A 518 -13.57 -25.12 -11.25
N GLU A 519 -14.13 -24.49 -12.29
CA GLU A 519 -14.11 -23.09 -12.64
C GLU A 519 -14.98 -22.15 -11.77
N ALA A 520 -14.71 -20.86 -11.93
CA ALA A 520 -15.28 -19.71 -11.25
C ALA A 520 -16.77 -19.41 -11.56
N LYS A 521 -17.41 -18.65 -10.66
CA LYS A 521 -18.47 -17.68 -11.01
C LYS A 521 -18.53 -16.53 -9.99
N ALA A 522 -18.39 -15.32 -10.50
CA ALA A 522 -18.54 -14.05 -9.80
C ALA A 522 -20.00 -13.55 -9.85
N SER A 523 -20.43 -12.77 -8.85
CA SER A 523 -21.43 -11.71 -9.05
C SER A 523 -21.55 -10.69 -7.90
N TYR A 524 -21.18 -9.45 -8.25
CA TYR A 524 -21.82 -8.17 -7.95
C TYR A 524 -22.03 -7.69 -6.50
N GLU A 525 -21.12 -6.79 -6.09
CA GLU A 525 -21.34 -5.72 -5.12
C GLU A 525 -22.23 -4.60 -5.69
N LYS A 526 -23.08 -4.02 -4.84
CA LYS A 526 -23.56 -2.64 -4.98
C LYS A 526 -23.26 -1.90 -3.66
N THR A 527 -22.39 -0.91 -3.74
CA THR A 527 -22.08 0.03 -2.66
C THR A 527 -22.80 1.34 -2.94
N PHE A 528 -23.41 1.93 -1.91
CA PHE A 528 -23.73 3.36 -1.89
C PHE A 528 -23.28 3.95 -0.54
N SER A 529 -22.73 5.16 -0.64
CA SER A 529 -21.96 5.91 0.35
C SER A 529 -22.85 6.81 1.22
N GLY A 530 -22.59 6.89 2.53
CA GLY A 530 -23.17 7.91 3.41
C GLY A 530 -22.61 7.86 4.84
N SER A 531 -22.26 9.03 5.37
CA SER A 531 -21.55 9.30 6.65
C SER A 531 -22.33 8.90 7.92
N LEU A 532 -21.65 8.31 8.91
CA LEU A 532 -22.25 7.41 9.91
C LEU A 532 -22.69 8.04 11.25
N PHE A 533 -22.78 9.37 11.39
CA PHE A 533 -23.18 9.97 12.67
C PHE A 533 -24.08 11.20 12.53
N SER A 534 -25.29 11.00 12.01
CA SER A 534 -26.42 11.89 12.30
C SER A 534 -27.73 11.10 12.36
N GLU A 535 -28.61 11.43 13.30
CA GLU A 535 -29.96 10.83 13.44
C GLU A 535 -30.84 11.05 12.19
N GLU A 536 -30.48 12.00 11.32
CA GLU A 536 -31.15 12.22 10.02
C GLU A 536 -30.90 11.07 9.02
N ASN A 537 -29.83 10.30 9.21
CA ASN A 537 -29.44 9.25 8.27
C ASN A 537 -30.22 7.94 8.48
N SER A 538 -30.67 7.63 9.70
CA SER A 538 -31.53 6.46 9.95
C SER A 538 -32.92 6.63 9.36
N ASP A 539 -33.46 7.86 9.35
CA ASP A 539 -34.78 8.14 8.77
C ASP A 539 -34.77 8.12 7.24
N LEU A 540 -33.68 8.57 6.60
CA LEU A 540 -33.51 8.44 5.15
C LEU A 540 -33.34 6.97 4.74
N GLN A 541 -32.49 6.22 5.44
CA GLN A 541 -32.29 4.78 5.19
C GLN A 541 -33.58 3.98 5.42
N ARG A 542 -34.36 4.31 6.46
CA ARG A 542 -35.66 3.69 6.72
C ARG A 542 -36.68 3.96 5.62
N LYS A 543 -36.72 5.19 5.09
CA LYS A 543 -37.63 5.57 3.98
C LYS A 543 -37.24 4.90 2.66
N GLU A 544 -35.96 4.82 2.34
CA GLU A 544 -35.48 4.10 1.14
C GLU A 544 -35.74 2.60 1.26
N ARG A 545 -35.44 2.02 2.43
CA ARG A 545 -35.73 0.62 2.69
C ARG A 545 -37.22 0.31 2.63
N GLU A 546 -38.08 1.21 3.12
CA GLU A 546 -39.54 1.06 2.99
C GLU A 546 -39.98 1.06 1.52
N LYS A 547 -39.40 1.93 0.70
CA LYS A 547 -39.68 1.99 -0.75
C LYS A 547 -39.27 0.69 -1.45
N ASP A 548 -38.12 0.14 -1.11
CA ASP A 548 -37.65 -1.15 -1.63
C ASP A 548 -38.58 -2.28 -1.20
N LEU A 549 -38.95 -2.37 0.08
CA LEU A 549 -39.87 -3.38 0.60
C LEU A 549 -41.26 -3.30 -0.04
N LYS A 550 -41.73 -2.11 -0.43
CA LYS A 550 -42.97 -1.93 -1.19
C LYS A 550 -42.91 -2.56 -2.59
N SER A 551 -41.73 -2.70 -3.19
CA SER A 551 -41.55 -3.31 -4.53
C SER A 551 -41.66 -4.83 -4.54
N PHE A 552 -41.38 -5.50 -3.42
CA PHE A 552 -41.43 -6.97 -3.32
C PHE A 552 -42.87 -7.52 -3.28
N LYS A 553 -43.05 -8.76 -3.77
CA LYS A 553 -44.32 -9.50 -3.63
C LYS A 553 -44.45 -10.09 -2.23
N VAL A 554 -45.68 -10.37 -1.79
CA VAL A 554 -45.96 -10.92 -0.45
C VAL A 554 -45.13 -12.18 -0.11
N PRO A 555 -44.92 -13.15 -1.02
CA PRO A 555 -44.08 -14.32 -0.72
C PRO A 555 -42.62 -13.97 -0.42
N GLU A 556 -42.06 -12.97 -1.11
CA GLU A 556 -40.68 -12.50 -0.91
C GLU A 556 -40.56 -11.78 0.43
N LEU A 557 -41.53 -10.94 0.77
CA LEU A 557 -41.60 -10.27 2.08
C LEU A 557 -41.73 -11.27 3.24
N LYS A 558 -42.53 -12.34 3.06
CA LYS A 558 -42.60 -13.42 4.06
C LYS A 558 -41.27 -14.14 4.23
N LYS A 559 -40.52 -14.37 3.14
CA LYS A 559 -39.19 -14.97 3.21
C LYS A 559 -38.19 -14.06 3.97
N ILE A 560 -38.20 -12.76 3.69
CA ILE A 560 -37.37 -11.77 4.38
C ILE A 560 -37.73 -11.73 5.88
N ALA A 561 -39.02 -11.63 6.21
CA ALA A 561 -39.51 -11.59 7.58
C ALA A 561 -39.19 -12.87 8.36
N SER A 562 -39.36 -14.06 7.76
CA SER A 562 -39.01 -15.34 8.38
C SER A 562 -37.51 -15.48 8.63
N ASN A 563 -36.66 -15.02 7.70
CA ASN A 563 -35.20 -14.99 7.89
C ASN A 563 -34.77 -14.09 9.07
N GLN A 564 -35.61 -13.10 9.42
CA GLN A 564 -35.40 -12.22 10.57
C GLN A 564 -36.14 -12.70 11.83
N GLY A 565 -36.74 -13.89 11.82
CA GLY A 565 -37.47 -14.45 12.96
C GLY A 565 -38.77 -13.71 13.31
N ILE A 566 -39.43 -13.08 12.33
CA ILE A 566 -40.74 -12.45 12.48
C ILE A 566 -41.82 -13.50 12.15
N ASN A 567 -42.84 -13.63 13.01
CA ASN A 567 -43.98 -14.51 12.69
C ASN A 567 -44.81 -13.91 11.55
N THR A 568 -44.93 -14.64 10.43
CA THR A 568 -45.59 -14.16 9.21
C THR A 568 -47.03 -14.65 9.04
N SER A 569 -47.56 -15.41 10.00
CA SER A 569 -48.93 -15.95 9.95
C SER A 569 -49.97 -14.82 10.04
N GLY A 570 -50.82 -14.69 9.01
CA GLY A 570 -51.92 -13.73 8.98
C GLY A 570 -51.55 -12.29 8.60
N LEU A 571 -50.26 -11.96 8.49
CA LEU A 571 -49.82 -10.59 8.18
C LEU A 571 -50.04 -10.22 6.71
N ARG A 572 -50.66 -9.05 6.50
CA ARG A 572 -50.84 -8.40 5.19
C ARG A 572 -49.55 -7.71 4.77
N LYS A 573 -49.45 -7.33 3.49
CA LYS A 573 -48.23 -6.75 2.89
C LYS A 573 -47.67 -5.57 3.70
N GLN A 574 -48.52 -4.62 4.10
CA GLN A 574 -48.08 -3.43 4.84
C GLN A 574 -47.60 -3.79 6.26
N GLU A 575 -48.22 -4.76 6.91
CA GLU A 575 -47.85 -5.22 8.25
C GLU A 575 -46.51 -5.98 8.23
N LEU A 576 -46.25 -6.75 7.18
CA LEU A 576 -44.94 -7.37 6.94
C LEU A 576 -43.84 -6.32 6.75
N ILE A 577 -44.09 -5.28 5.95
CA ILE A 577 -43.12 -4.21 5.72
C ILE A 577 -42.82 -3.46 7.03
N ALA A 578 -43.85 -3.11 7.80
CA ALA A 578 -43.69 -2.45 9.09
C ALA A 578 -42.93 -3.30 10.11
N ALA A 579 -43.20 -4.61 10.15
CA ALA A 579 -42.51 -5.54 11.05
C ALA A 579 -41.02 -5.72 10.67
N ILE A 580 -40.71 -5.77 9.37
CA ILE A 580 -39.32 -5.83 8.87
C ILE A 580 -38.59 -4.54 9.23
N LEU A 581 -39.16 -3.37 8.93
CA LEU A 581 -38.53 -2.07 9.20
C LEU A 581 -38.28 -1.85 10.69
N LYS A 582 -39.22 -2.26 11.56
CA LYS A 582 -39.07 -2.17 13.02
C LYS A 582 -37.97 -3.09 13.58
N LYS A 583 -37.55 -4.09 12.81
CA LYS A 583 -36.48 -5.01 13.21
C LYS A 583 -35.13 -4.63 12.60
N GLU A 584 -35.14 -3.97 11.45
CA GLU A 584 -33.93 -3.47 10.77
C GLU A 584 -33.43 -2.12 11.31
N PHE A 585 -34.33 -1.29 11.85
CA PHE A 585 -34.07 0.02 12.47
C PHE A 585 -34.75 0.09 13.84
#